data_AF-A0A952B9S0-F1
#
_entry.id   AF-A0A952B9S0-F1
#
_cell.length_a   1.000
_cell.length_b   1.000
_cell.length_c   1.000
_cell.angle_alpha   90.00
_cell.angle_beta   90.00
_cell.angle_gamma   90.00
#
_symmetry.space_group_name_H-M   'P 1'
#
loop_
_entity.id
_entity.type
_entity.pdbx_description
1 polymer ?
#
loop_
_entity_poly.entity_id
_entity_poly.type
_entity_poly.pdbx_seq_one_letter_code
_entity_poly.pdbx_strand_id
1 'polypeptide(L)'
;MIKDGHLYRMWYAGSDADATFRIIYSESDDGVSWRNFQLAVDINSQGTYDSWFVDTPMVIKDGGLFKMWYTGAALPFNINIIYCESDDGIKWRNFQLAVDTGSEGIYDTNYAYRPAVISELGYGKMWYRGDDGTTSRIIYSESY
;
A
#
# COMPACT_ATOMS: atom_id res chain seq x y z
N MET A 1 -5.37 6.07 7.75
CA MET A 1 -6.70 6.07 8.40
C MET A 1 -7.66 6.89 7.56
N ILE A 2 -8.90 6.45 7.41
CA ILE A 2 -9.98 7.16 6.72
C ILE A 2 -11.17 7.27 7.68
N LYS A 3 -11.90 8.40 7.64
CA LYS A 3 -13.22 8.52 8.26
C LYS A 3 -14.29 8.20 7.22
N ASP A 4 -15.07 7.16 7.46
CA ASP A 4 -16.11 6.63 6.55
C ASP A 4 -17.46 6.57 7.28
N GLY A 5 -18.27 7.62 7.10
CA GLY A 5 -19.47 7.83 7.90
C GLY A 5 -19.14 8.05 9.38
N HIS A 6 -19.69 7.21 10.25
CA HIS A 6 -19.44 7.25 11.69
C HIS A 6 -18.17 6.49 12.13
N LEU A 7 -17.59 5.67 11.25
CA LEU A 7 -16.45 4.82 11.58
C LEU A 7 -15.14 5.44 11.09
N TYR A 8 -14.11 5.35 11.92
CA TYR A 8 -12.72 5.43 11.50
C TYR A 8 -12.25 4.04 11.10
N ARG A 9 -11.56 3.96 9.97
CA ARG A 9 -10.96 2.72 9.44
C ARG A 9 -9.46 2.92 9.27
N MET A 10 -8.68 1.92 9.65
CA MET A 10 -7.23 1.94 9.53
C MET A 10 -6.71 0.64 8.92
N TRP A 11 -5.73 0.80 8.05
CA TRP A 11 -4.90 -0.26 7.53
C TRP A 11 -3.49 0.03 7.96
N TYR A 12 -2.81 -0.97 8.53
CA TYR A 12 -1.47 -0.82 9.07
C TYR A 12 -0.72 -2.14 8.95
N ALA A 13 0.61 -2.06 8.93
CA ALA A 13 1.42 -3.26 8.93
C ALA A 13 1.55 -3.82 10.34
N GLY A 14 1.34 -5.13 10.47
CA GLY A 14 1.61 -5.90 11.69
C GLY A 14 2.47 -7.10 11.34
N SER A 15 3.38 -7.46 12.24
CA SER A 15 4.23 -8.64 12.08
C SER A 15 3.80 -9.78 12.99
N ASP A 16 3.97 -11.01 12.53
CA ASP A 16 3.93 -12.18 13.40
C ASP A 16 5.28 -12.39 14.14
N ALA A 17 5.40 -13.51 14.85
CA ALA A 17 6.60 -13.87 15.60
C ALA A 17 7.83 -14.09 14.70
N ASP A 18 7.61 -14.40 13.42
CA ASP A 18 8.66 -14.63 12.42
C ASP A 18 9.04 -13.35 11.68
N ALA A 19 8.57 -12.19 12.15
CA ALA A 19 8.77 -10.88 11.54
C ALA A 19 8.22 -10.76 10.10
N THR A 20 7.21 -11.57 9.76
CA THR A 20 6.51 -11.46 8.47
C THR A 20 5.46 -10.37 8.56
N PHE A 21 5.68 -9.24 7.88
CA PHE A 21 4.73 -8.13 7.87
C PHE A 21 3.56 -8.40 6.91
N ARG A 22 2.35 -8.16 7.42
CA ARG A 22 1.07 -8.22 6.72
C ARG A 22 0.27 -6.96 6.98
N ILE A 23 -0.70 -6.66 6.12
CA ILE A 23 -1.57 -5.50 6.33
C ILE A 23 -2.84 -5.94 7.06
N ILE A 24 -3.08 -5.27 8.20
CA ILE A 24 -4.20 -5.52 9.09
C ILE A 24 -5.18 -4.36 9.00
N TYR A 25 -6.47 -4.69 8.89
CA TYR A 25 -7.59 -3.77 9.03
C TYR A 25 -8.03 -3.66 10.50
N SER A 26 -8.46 -2.47 10.91
CA SER A 26 -9.20 -2.24 12.15
C SER A 26 -10.15 -1.05 12.02
N GLU A 27 -11.11 -0.96 12.93
CA GLU A 27 -12.09 0.13 12.97
C GLU A 27 -12.27 0.71 14.37
N SER A 28 -12.77 1.94 14.42
CA SER A 28 -12.97 2.69 15.66
C SER A 28 -14.13 3.69 15.50
N ASP A 29 -14.89 3.96 16.57
CA ASP A 29 -15.90 5.03 16.56
C ASP A 29 -15.30 6.40 16.96
N ASP A 30 -14.19 6.40 17.70
CA ASP A 30 -13.60 7.60 18.33
C ASP A 30 -12.21 7.94 17.78
N GLY A 31 -11.61 7.06 16.97
CA GLY A 31 -10.26 7.19 16.44
C GLY A 31 -9.15 6.85 17.45
N VAL A 32 -9.50 6.36 18.64
CA VAL A 32 -8.59 6.07 19.75
C VAL A 32 -8.68 4.61 20.16
N SER A 33 -9.89 4.08 20.30
CA SER A 33 -10.19 2.71 20.70
C SER A 33 -10.52 1.88 19.47
N TRP A 34 -9.70 0.86 19.18
CA TRP A 34 -9.77 0.07 17.95
C TRP A 34 -10.28 -1.35 18.19
N ARG A 35 -11.02 -1.88 17.22
CA ARG A 35 -11.63 -3.22 17.22
C ARG A 35 -11.64 -3.83 15.82
N ASN A 36 -12.19 -5.05 15.72
CA ASN A 36 -12.40 -5.77 14.47
C ASN A 36 -11.11 -5.95 13.66
N PHE A 37 -10.07 -6.47 14.32
CA PHE A 37 -8.77 -6.72 13.70
C PHE A 37 -8.87 -7.88 12.71
N GLN A 38 -8.62 -7.59 11.43
CA GLN A 38 -8.76 -8.57 10.35
C GLN A 38 -7.56 -8.48 9.40
N LEU A 39 -7.11 -9.63 8.90
CA LEU A 39 -6.12 -9.67 7.84
C LEU A 39 -6.72 -9.07 6.56
N ALA A 40 -6.13 -7.99 6.06
CA ALA A 40 -6.57 -7.32 4.84
C ALA A 40 -5.75 -7.77 3.63
N VAL A 41 -4.42 -7.77 3.75
CA VAL A 41 -3.52 -8.24 2.69
C VAL A 41 -2.46 -9.14 3.33
N ASP A 42 -2.37 -10.37 2.83
CA ASP A 42 -1.33 -11.34 3.18
C ASP A 42 -0.15 -11.25 2.20
N ILE A 43 0.99 -11.84 2.55
CA ILE A 43 2.05 -12.11 1.59
C ILE A 43 1.53 -13.01 0.45
N ASN A 44 2.10 -12.86 -0.74
CA ASN A 44 1.68 -13.56 -1.97
C ASN A 44 0.23 -13.27 -2.43
N SER A 45 -0.41 -12.18 -1.97
CA SER A 45 -1.74 -11.80 -2.47
C SER A 45 -1.70 -11.37 -3.94
N GLN A 46 -0.64 -10.65 -4.34
CA GLN A 46 -0.30 -10.35 -5.72
C GLN A 46 0.46 -11.52 -6.36
N GLY A 47 1.36 -12.16 -5.60
CA GLY A 47 2.08 -13.38 -5.96
C GLY A 47 3.56 -13.18 -6.18
N THR A 48 3.95 -12.32 -7.12
CA THR A 48 5.35 -12.17 -7.55
C THR A 48 6.12 -11.18 -6.67
N TYR A 49 5.52 -10.03 -6.38
CA TYR A 49 6.21 -8.87 -5.82
C TYR A 49 5.96 -8.65 -4.33
N ASP A 50 5.24 -9.56 -3.68
CA ASP A 50 4.84 -9.48 -2.28
C ASP A 50 5.04 -10.80 -1.52
N SER A 51 5.95 -11.64 -2.00
CA SER A 51 6.16 -12.99 -1.46
C SER A 51 6.90 -13.05 -0.13
N TRP A 52 7.55 -11.96 0.29
CA TRP A 52 8.35 -11.91 1.51
C TRP A 52 7.70 -11.06 2.62
N PHE A 53 7.30 -9.82 2.32
CA PHE A 53 6.53 -9.01 3.24
C PHE A 53 5.67 -7.98 2.51
N VAL A 54 4.63 -7.48 3.19
CA VAL A 54 3.83 -6.33 2.75
C VAL A 54 3.75 -5.28 3.87
N ASP A 55 3.91 -4.01 3.50
CA ASP A 55 4.03 -2.92 4.47
C ASP A 55 3.53 -1.56 3.89
N THR A 56 3.41 -0.57 4.76
CA THR A 56 3.13 0.85 4.45
C THR A 56 1.92 1.05 3.53
N PRO A 57 0.74 0.56 3.93
CA PRO A 57 -0.48 0.75 3.16
C PRO A 57 -0.91 2.23 3.16
N MET A 58 -1.31 2.71 1.99
CA MET A 58 -1.97 3.99 1.77
C MET A 58 -3.31 3.75 1.10
N VAL A 59 -4.38 4.09 1.80
CA VAL A 59 -5.76 3.83 1.35
C VAL A 59 -6.51 5.14 1.13
N ILE A 60 -7.15 5.26 -0.03
CA ILE A 60 -8.17 6.28 -0.30
C ILE A 60 -9.52 5.60 -0.53
N LYS A 61 -10.60 6.38 -0.42
CA LYS A 61 -11.95 5.96 -0.84
C LYS A 61 -12.45 6.93 -1.89
N ASP A 62 -12.83 6.42 -3.05
CA ASP A 62 -13.25 7.20 -4.21
C ASP A 62 -14.49 6.54 -4.84
N GLY A 63 -15.59 7.29 -4.98
CA GLY A 63 -16.85 6.76 -5.53
C GLY A 63 -17.45 5.56 -4.79
N GLY A 64 -17.07 5.32 -3.52
CA GLY A 64 -17.47 4.14 -2.75
C GLY A 64 -16.47 2.99 -2.78
N LEU A 65 -15.49 3.02 -3.69
CA LEU A 65 -14.44 2.01 -3.82
C LEU A 65 -13.24 2.40 -2.97
N PHE A 66 -12.74 1.46 -2.17
CA PHE A 66 -11.44 1.60 -1.52
C PHE A 66 -10.33 1.20 -2.48
N LYS A 67 -9.29 2.02 -2.50
CA LYS A 67 -8.09 1.83 -3.32
C LYS A 67 -6.89 1.86 -2.39
N MET A 68 -6.07 0.82 -2.42
CA MET A 68 -4.86 0.72 -1.60
C MET A 68 -3.63 0.66 -2.50
N TRP A 69 -2.61 1.42 -2.12
CA TRP A 69 -1.24 1.19 -2.55
C TRP A 69 -0.43 0.74 -1.36
N TYR A 70 0.37 -0.29 -1.52
CA TYR A 70 1.22 -0.81 -0.46
C TYR A 70 2.58 -1.21 -1.00
N THR A 71 3.56 -1.28 -0.11
CA THR A 71 4.88 -1.80 -0.42
C THR A 71 4.85 -3.32 -0.35
N GLY A 72 5.14 -3.97 -1.47
CA GLY A 72 5.41 -5.41 -1.53
C GLY A 72 6.91 -5.66 -1.66
N ALA A 73 7.41 -6.65 -0.94
CA ALA A 73 8.78 -7.14 -1.10
C ALA A 73 8.80 -8.63 -1.47
N ALA A 74 9.74 -8.99 -2.35
CA ALA A 74 10.00 -10.36 -2.77
C ALA A 74 11.51 -10.66 -2.76
N LEU A 75 11.88 -11.94 -2.60
CA LEU A 75 13.26 -12.40 -2.72
C LEU A 75 13.67 -12.57 -4.20
N PRO A 76 14.94 -12.30 -4.59
CA PRO A 76 16.08 -11.89 -3.79
C PRO A 76 16.23 -10.35 -3.63
N PHE A 77 15.22 -9.71 -3.04
CA PHE A 77 15.12 -8.29 -2.67
C PHE A 77 14.73 -7.34 -3.80
N ASN A 78 13.48 -7.46 -4.25
CA ASN A 78 12.78 -6.44 -5.03
C ASN A 78 11.70 -5.80 -4.14
N ILE A 79 11.64 -4.47 -4.09
CA ILE A 79 10.64 -3.73 -3.32
C ILE A 79 9.85 -2.83 -4.27
N ASN A 80 8.55 -3.08 -4.38
CA ASN A 80 7.65 -2.44 -5.34
C ASN A 80 6.44 -1.82 -4.66
N ILE A 81 5.71 -1.00 -5.42
CA ILE A 81 4.39 -0.50 -5.00
C ILE A 81 3.32 -1.26 -5.75
N ILE A 82 2.42 -1.88 -4.99
CA ILE A 82 1.33 -2.70 -5.51
C ILE A 82 0.02 -1.98 -5.21
N TYR A 83 -0.86 -1.94 -6.20
CA TYR A 83 -2.22 -1.45 -6.12
C TYR A 83 -3.21 -2.61 -5.91
N CYS A 84 -4.26 -2.36 -5.14
CA CYS A 84 -5.44 -3.23 -5.08
C CYS A 84 -6.71 -2.45 -4.71
N GLU A 85 -7.86 -3.09 -4.90
CA GLU A 85 -9.19 -2.49 -4.71
C GLU A 85 -10.06 -3.31 -3.77
N SER A 86 -11.01 -2.65 -3.10
CA SER A 86 -11.98 -3.29 -2.22
C SER A 86 -13.29 -2.51 -2.14
N ASP A 87 -14.43 -3.20 -2.06
CA ASP A 87 -15.73 -2.56 -1.82
C ASP A 87 -15.99 -2.34 -0.32
N ASP A 88 -15.42 -3.19 0.55
CA ASP A 88 -15.69 -3.21 1.99
C ASP A 88 -14.50 -2.75 2.85
N GLY A 89 -13.33 -2.59 2.22
CA GLY A 89 -12.07 -2.25 2.86
C GLY A 89 -11.39 -3.41 3.57
N ILE A 90 -11.92 -4.63 3.47
CA ILE A 90 -11.43 -5.81 4.18
C ILE A 90 -10.94 -6.86 3.17
N LYS A 91 -11.75 -7.16 2.15
CA LYS A 91 -11.42 -8.11 1.10
C LYS A 91 -10.92 -7.37 -0.13
N TRP A 92 -9.68 -7.64 -0.51
CA TRP A 92 -9.00 -6.94 -1.59
C TRP A 92 -8.91 -7.81 -2.85
N ARG A 93 -8.94 -7.15 -4.01
CA ARG A 93 -8.88 -7.76 -5.36
C ARG A 93 -8.10 -6.86 -6.30
N ASN A 94 -7.96 -7.29 -7.56
CA ASN A 94 -7.35 -6.51 -8.64
C ASN A 94 -5.91 -6.07 -8.30
N PHE A 95 -5.10 -7.00 -7.79
CA PHE A 95 -3.71 -6.73 -7.44
C PHE A 95 -2.87 -6.46 -8.69
N GLN A 96 -2.27 -5.27 -8.77
CA GLN A 96 -1.52 -4.79 -9.93
C GLN A 96 -0.25 -4.10 -9.48
N LEU A 97 0.83 -4.23 -10.27
CA LEU A 97 2.03 -3.45 -10.06
C LEU A 97 1.73 -1.98 -10.41
N ALA A 98 1.86 -1.09 -9.43
CA ALA A 98 1.60 0.33 -9.59
C ALA A 98 2.86 1.11 -9.96
N VAL A 99 3.99 0.75 -9.34
CA VAL A 99 5.32 1.25 -9.68
C VAL A 99 6.27 0.05 -9.73
N ASP A 100 6.90 -0.13 -10.88
CA ASP A 100 7.89 -1.18 -11.14
C ASP A 100 9.30 -0.59 -11.10
N THR A 101 10.10 -1.03 -10.13
CA THR A 101 11.50 -0.61 -9.99
C THR A 101 12.30 -0.91 -11.26
N GLY A 102 12.92 0.12 -11.84
CA GLY A 102 13.76 -0.01 -13.04
C GLY A 102 13.06 0.25 -14.38
N SER A 103 11.74 0.49 -14.38
CA SER A 103 10.99 0.85 -15.61
C SER A 103 10.77 2.36 -15.77
N GLU A 104 10.66 3.12 -14.67
CA GLU A 104 10.43 4.57 -14.65
C GLU A 104 11.66 5.38 -14.16
N GLY A 105 12.82 5.13 -14.78
CA GLY A 105 13.97 6.03 -14.69
C GLY A 105 15.14 5.54 -13.84
N ILE A 106 16.04 6.48 -13.49
CA ILE A 106 17.34 6.18 -12.86
C ILE A 106 17.34 6.32 -11.33
N TYR A 107 16.22 6.72 -10.72
CA TYR A 107 16.19 7.16 -9.31
C TYR A 107 15.53 6.17 -8.34
N ASP A 108 14.91 5.10 -8.86
CA ASP A 108 14.21 4.03 -8.15
C ASP A 108 14.58 2.64 -8.70
N THR A 109 15.77 2.53 -9.30
CA THR A 109 16.26 1.31 -9.94
C THR A 109 16.38 0.13 -8.98
N ASN A 110 16.52 0.36 -7.67
CA ASN A 110 16.60 -0.71 -6.67
C ASN A 110 15.33 -0.83 -5.82
N TYR A 111 14.70 0.27 -5.40
CA TYR A 111 13.54 0.23 -4.50
C TYR A 111 12.51 1.35 -4.79
N ALA A 112 11.22 1.02 -4.72
CA ALA A 112 10.10 1.95 -4.67
C ALA A 112 9.14 1.59 -3.51
N TYR A 113 8.97 2.48 -2.52
CA TYR A 113 8.24 2.15 -1.29
C TYR A 113 7.67 3.36 -0.55
N ARG A 114 6.82 3.11 0.45
CA ARG A 114 6.12 4.14 1.27
C ARG A 114 5.30 5.10 0.41
N PRO A 115 4.28 4.59 -0.32
CA PRO A 115 3.42 5.43 -1.12
C PRO A 115 2.63 6.42 -0.24
N ALA A 116 2.47 7.64 -0.72
CA ALA A 116 1.51 8.61 -0.24
C ALA A 116 0.69 9.05 -1.46
N VAL A 117 -0.63 8.90 -1.38
CA VAL A 117 -1.52 9.18 -2.52
C VAL A 117 -2.58 10.18 -2.09
N ILE A 118 -2.81 11.18 -2.94
CA ILE A 118 -3.98 12.04 -2.86
C ILE A 118 -4.82 11.88 -4.12
N SER A 119 -6.14 11.95 -3.95
CA SER A 119 -7.09 12.00 -5.05
C SER A 119 -7.42 13.46 -5.34
N GLU A 120 -7.06 13.96 -6.52
CA GLU A 120 -7.44 15.29 -6.98
C GLU A 120 -8.04 15.21 -8.40
N LEU A 121 -9.24 15.77 -8.58
CA LEU A 121 -9.89 15.92 -9.90
C LEU A 121 -10.02 14.63 -10.73
N GLY A 122 -10.14 13.46 -10.09
CA GLY A 122 -10.24 12.17 -10.78
C GLY A 122 -8.89 11.50 -11.09
N TYR A 123 -7.77 12.13 -10.72
CA TYR A 123 -6.42 11.60 -10.88
C TYR A 123 -5.80 11.26 -9.53
N GLY A 124 -5.10 10.13 -9.48
CA GLY A 124 -4.25 9.76 -8.34
C GLY A 124 -2.87 10.38 -8.50
N LYS A 125 -2.50 11.27 -7.58
CA LYS A 125 -1.12 11.75 -7.45
C LYS A 125 -0.42 10.90 -6.40
N MET A 126 0.70 10.28 -6.77
CA MET A 126 1.50 9.48 -5.85
C MET A 126 2.86 10.11 -5.61
N TRP A 127 3.25 10.17 -4.33
CA TRP A 127 4.63 10.35 -3.91
C TRP A 127 5.15 9.06 -3.31
N TYR A 128 6.38 8.70 -3.61
CA TYR A 128 7.02 7.52 -3.04
C TYR A 128 8.51 7.73 -2.82
N ARG A 129 9.12 6.90 -1.98
CA ARG A 129 10.58 6.86 -1.84
C ARG A 129 11.15 5.97 -2.94
N GLY A 130 11.91 6.57 -3.85
CA GLY A 130 12.77 5.86 -4.78
C GLY A 130 14.18 5.74 -4.23
N ASP A 131 14.85 4.64 -4.51
CA ASP A 131 16.26 4.41 -4.19
C ASP A 131 17.00 3.79 -5.39
N ASP A 132 18.14 4.38 -5.74
CA ASP A 132 19.01 3.95 -6.85
C ASP A 132 20.23 3.12 -6.38
N GLY A 133 20.29 2.76 -5.10
CA GLY A 133 21.42 2.08 -4.44
C GLY A 133 22.48 3.02 -3.87
N THR A 134 22.41 4.32 -4.16
CA THR A 134 23.34 5.33 -3.64
C THR A 134 22.63 6.47 -2.93
N THR A 135 21.42 6.80 -3.38
CA THR A 135 20.64 7.94 -2.91
C THR A 135 19.17 7.60 -2.88
N SER A 136 18.47 8.01 -1.81
CA SER A 136 17.01 7.97 -1.77
C SER A 136 16.38 9.33 -2.03
N ARG A 137 15.28 9.37 -2.77
CA ARG A 137 14.54 10.59 -3.12
C ARG A 137 13.03 10.39 -2.98
N ILE A 138 12.29 11.49 -2.83
CA ILE A 138 10.84 11.47 -3.01
C ILE A 138 10.57 11.64 -4.51
N ILE A 139 9.92 10.66 -5.12
CA ILE A 139 9.54 10.64 -6.53
C ILE A 139 8.05 10.85 -6.65
N TYR A 140 7.64 11.50 -7.75
CA TYR A 140 6.27 11.83 -8.08
C TYR A 140 5.83 11.04 -9.32
N SER A 141 4.66 10.41 -9.28
CA SER A 141 4.02 9.83 -10.46
C SER A 141 2.55 10.25 -10.58
N GLU A 142 2.09 10.39 -11.82
CA GLU A 142 0.71 10.67 -12.22
C GLU A 142 0.25 9.61 -13.21
N SER A 143 -0.94 9.05 -12.98
CA SER A 143 -1.66 8.30 -14.02
C SER A 143 -2.62 9.23 -14.76
N TYR A 144 -2.57 9.25 -16.09
CA TYR A 144 -3.51 9.99 -16.97
C TYR A 144 -4.76 9.20 -17.32
#